data_AF-A0A922SGR0-F1
#
_entry.id   AF-A0A922SGR0-F1
#
_cell.length_a   1.000
_cell.length_b   1.000
_cell.length_c   1.000
_cell.angle_alpha   90.00
_cell.angle_beta   90.00
_cell.angle_gamma   90.00
#
_symmetry.space_group_name_H-M   'P 1'
#
loop_
_entity.id
_entity.type
_entity.pdbx_description
1 polymer ?
#
loop_
_entity_poly.entity_id
_entity_poly.type
_entity_poly.pdbx_seq_one_letter_code
_entity_poly.pdbx_strand_id
1 'polypeptide(L)'
;MRIIALIVSGLQIWTSEVKYYGKLISEFTEENEGETLMKLFDVYMDLKKAFDLSKKVFQFSILFQILETFNMSIQFLQFVTEIQKRRNAEVAGPIIFGPFELAGILWISKNVIIIIVFSTSCEKLYISINNINALCCWLLKSTQSTVQAKRFYKNIQRLNRVAFHKMSACHISTVDGHLPQEFFYFVFANLIVLLQFNFL
;
A
#
# COMPACT_ATOMS: atom_id res chain seq x y z
N MET A 1 2.00 3.41 8.73
CA MET A 1 2.89 2.33 8.24
C MET A 1 2.96 1.13 9.17
N ARG A 2 3.32 1.28 10.47
CA ARG A 2 3.42 0.13 11.42
C ARG A 2 2.16 -0.74 11.48
N ILE A 3 0.97 -0.14 11.48
CA ILE A 3 -0.31 -0.88 11.55
C ILE A 3 -0.48 -1.82 10.34
N ILE A 4 -0.23 -1.35 9.12
CA ILE A 4 -0.33 -2.18 7.91
C ILE A 4 0.68 -3.33 7.96
N ALA A 5 1.92 -3.06 8.39
CA ALA A 5 2.93 -4.10 8.55
C ALA A 5 2.49 -5.18 9.56
N LEU A 6 1.91 -4.78 10.69
CA LEU A 6 1.36 -5.72 11.69
C LEU A 6 0.22 -6.57 11.11
N ILE A 7 -0.68 -5.97 10.33
CA ILE A 7 -1.76 -6.71 9.65
C ILE A 7 -1.18 -7.73 8.66
N VAL A 8 -0.16 -7.34 7.89
CA VAL A 8 0.53 -8.25 6.97
C VAL A 8 1.14 -9.44 7.72
N SER A 9 1.87 -9.18 8.81
CA SER A 9 2.44 -10.25 9.64
C SER A 9 1.34 -11.15 10.24
N GLY A 10 0.24 -10.57 10.72
CA GLY A 10 -0.91 -11.33 11.22
C GLY A 10 -1.52 -12.23 10.15
N LEU A 11 -1.70 -11.73 8.92
CA LEU A 11 -2.19 -12.51 7.79
C LEU A 11 -1.23 -13.64 7.41
N GLN A 12 0.09 -13.42 7.48
CA GLN A 12 1.09 -14.45 7.22
C GLN A 12 1.05 -15.58 8.25
N ILE A 13 0.97 -15.24 9.54
CA ILE A 13 0.81 -16.21 10.63
C ILE A 13 -0.48 -17.01 10.42
N TRP A 14 -1.60 -16.31 10.23
CA TRP A 14 -2.90 -16.93 9.96
C TRP A 14 -2.85 -17.87 8.75
N THR A 15 -2.15 -17.49 7.68
CA THR A 15 -1.99 -18.33 6.48
C THR A 15 -1.23 -19.61 6.79
N SER A 16 -0.19 -19.54 7.62
CA SER A 16 0.58 -20.71 8.06
C SER A 16 -0.25 -21.66 8.92
N GLU A 17 -1.05 -21.11 9.85
CA GLU A 17 -1.99 -21.88 10.65
C GLU A 17 -3.02 -22.60 9.78
N VAL A 18 -3.67 -21.89 8.84
CA VAL A 18 -4.65 -22.50 7.92
C VAL A 18 -4.01 -23.60 7.07
N LYS A 19 -2.76 -23.45 6.64
CA LYS A 19 -2.03 -24.52 5.94
C LYS A 19 -1.78 -25.73 6.83
N TYR A 20 -1.41 -25.50 8.09
CA TYR A 20 -1.17 -26.55 9.06
C TYR A 20 -2.45 -27.34 9.35
N TYR A 21 -3.53 -26.65 9.72
CA TYR A 21 -4.83 -27.28 9.93
C TYR A 21 -5.40 -27.93 8.67
N GLY A 22 -5.21 -27.32 7.51
CA GLY A 22 -5.62 -27.91 6.22
C GLY A 22 -5.02 -29.29 5.95
N LYS A 23 -3.83 -29.59 6.49
CA LYS A 23 -3.21 -30.92 6.44
C LYS A 23 -3.75 -31.86 7.51
N LEU A 24 -4.02 -31.36 8.71
CA LEU A 24 -4.50 -32.15 9.86
C LEU A 24 -5.97 -32.54 9.78
N ILE A 25 -6.80 -31.81 9.01
CA ILE A 25 -8.23 -32.12 8.84
C ILE A 25 -8.45 -33.53 8.25
N SER A 26 -7.45 -34.19 7.67
CA SER A 26 -7.55 -35.61 7.29
C SER A 26 -7.50 -36.58 8.49
N GLU A 27 -7.12 -36.13 9.68
CA GLU A 27 -6.80 -37.00 10.85
C GLU A 27 -7.72 -36.76 12.07
N PHE A 28 -8.51 -35.69 12.11
CA PHE A 28 -9.33 -35.32 13.27
C PHE A 28 -10.78 -35.84 13.24
N THR A 29 -11.38 -35.95 14.44
CA THR A 29 -12.82 -36.18 14.65
C THR A 29 -13.64 -34.91 14.39
N GLU A 30 -14.85 -35.05 13.84
CA GLU A 30 -15.68 -33.94 13.30
C GLU A 30 -16.04 -32.83 14.30
N GLU A 31 -16.05 -33.11 15.61
CA GLU A 31 -16.55 -32.17 16.63
C GLU A 31 -15.52 -31.08 17.01
N ASN A 32 -14.23 -31.41 17.10
CA ASN A 32 -13.17 -30.46 17.49
C ASN A 32 -12.70 -29.58 16.31
N GLU A 33 -12.94 -30.04 15.07
CA GLU A 33 -12.59 -29.32 13.84
C GLU A 33 -13.37 -28.00 13.72
N GLY A 34 -14.65 -28.02 14.04
CA GLY A 34 -15.54 -26.86 13.87
C GLY A 34 -15.17 -25.67 14.74
N GLU A 35 -14.87 -25.91 16.01
CA GLU A 35 -14.50 -24.84 16.95
C GLU A 35 -13.19 -24.16 16.52
N THR A 36 -12.21 -24.94 16.07
CA THR A 36 -10.90 -24.42 15.63
C THR A 36 -11.02 -23.60 14.35
N LEU A 37 -11.78 -24.08 13.36
CA LEU A 37 -12.06 -23.32 12.14
C LEU A 37 -12.82 -22.02 12.42
N MET A 38 -13.74 -22.03 13.38
CA MET A 38 -14.46 -20.83 13.81
C MET A 38 -13.51 -19.80 14.43
N LYS A 39 -12.61 -20.21 15.33
CA LYS A 39 -11.58 -19.33 15.89
C LYS A 39 -10.69 -18.71 14.82
N LEU A 40 -10.25 -19.50 13.83
CA LEU A 40 -9.47 -18.99 12.70
C LEU A 40 -10.27 -17.98 11.87
N PHE A 41 -11.57 -18.21 11.68
CA PHE A 41 -12.43 -17.27 10.96
C PHE A 41 -12.56 -15.95 11.71
N ASP A 42 -12.72 -15.99 13.02
CA ASP A 42 -12.85 -14.79 13.86
C ASP A 42 -11.56 -13.96 13.85
N VAL A 43 -10.39 -14.61 13.98
CA VAL A 43 -9.09 -13.93 13.84
C VAL A 43 -8.96 -13.25 12.48
N TYR A 44 -9.40 -13.92 11.41
CA TYR A 44 -9.38 -13.35 10.07
C TYR A 44 -10.30 -12.11 9.96
N MET A 45 -11.50 -12.20 10.52
CA MET A 45 -12.46 -11.10 10.57
C MET A 45 -11.91 -9.89 11.32
N ASP A 46 -11.18 -10.12 12.42
CA ASP A 46 -10.58 -9.04 13.19
C ASP A 46 -9.40 -8.37 12.46
N LEU A 47 -8.54 -9.16 11.80
CA LEU A 47 -7.50 -8.62 10.90
C LEU A 47 -8.12 -7.77 9.78
N LYS A 48 -9.23 -8.23 9.20
CA LYS A 48 -9.95 -7.46 8.18
C LYS A 48 -10.53 -6.16 8.75
N LYS A 49 -11.19 -6.19 9.91
CA LYS A 49 -11.72 -4.98 10.55
C LYS A 49 -10.60 -3.97 10.84
N ALA A 50 -9.44 -4.44 11.29
CA ALA A 50 -8.26 -3.61 11.52
C ALA A 50 -7.78 -2.95 10.21
N PHE A 51 -7.81 -3.69 9.09
CA PHE A 51 -7.52 -3.14 7.77
C PHE A 51 -8.56 -2.09 7.34
N ASP A 52 -9.85 -2.38 7.49
CA ASP A 52 -10.92 -1.44 7.12
C ASP A 52 -10.85 -0.14 7.93
N LEU A 53 -10.50 -0.22 9.22
CA LEU A 53 -10.26 0.94 10.07
C LEU A 53 -9.02 1.71 9.61
N SER A 54 -7.92 1.00 9.36
CA SER A 54 -6.68 1.61 8.83
C SER A 54 -6.94 2.33 7.52
N LYS A 55 -7.76 1.75 6.64
CA LYS A 55 -8.16 2.34 5.36
C LYS A 55 -8.83 3.70 5.56
N LYS A 56 -9.81 3.79 6.47
CA LYS A 56 -10.51 5.05 6.76
C LYS A 56 -9.56 6.14 7.30
N VAL A 57 -8.63 5.76 8.17
CA VAL A 57 -7.68 6.71 8.77
C VAL A 57 -6.64 7.19 7.76
N PHE A 58 -6.04 6.28 6.99
CA PHE A 58 -4.93 6.63 6.11
C PHE A 58 -5.37 7.21 4.77
N GLN A 59 -6.58 6.95 4.28
CA GLN A 59 -7.05 7.44 2.98
C GLN A 59 -6.88 8.95 2.80
N PHE A 60 -7.32 9.75 3.77
CA PHE A 60 -7.17 11.21 3.73
C PHE A 60 -5.72 11.64 3.94
N SER A 61 -5.00 10.97 4.85
CA SER A 61 -3.61 11.29 5.16
C SER A 61 -2.69 11.11 3.94
N ILE A 62 -2.87 10.04 3.16
CA ILE A 62 -2.08 9.79 1.95
C ILE A 62 -2.40 10.81 0.87
N LEU A 63 -3.69 11.12 0.66
CA LEU A 63 -4.09 12.12 -0.32
C LEU A 63 -3.48 13.48 0.01
N PHE A 64 -3.58 13.89 1.27
CA PHE A 64 -2.98 15.14 1.73
C PHE A 64 -1.47 15.13 1.51
N GLN A 65 -0.78 14.05 1.89
CA GLN A 65 0.66 13.91 1.68
C GLN A 65 1.05 14.02 0.20
N ILE A 66 0.28 13.42 -0.71
CA ILE A 66 0.53 13.48 -2.15
C ILE A 66 0.37 14.91 -2.68
N LEU A 67 -0.74 15.57 -2.33
CA LEU A 67 -1.01 16.95 -2.75
C LEU A 67 0.02 17.93 -2.20
N GLU A 68 0.37 17.79 -0.93
CA GLU A 68 1.40 18.58 -0.27
C GLU A 68 2.76 18.37 -0.94
N THR A 69 3.17 17.12 -1.15
CA THR A 69 4.46 16.81 -1.80
C THR A 69 4.50 17.33 -3.23
N PHE A 70 3.41 17.20 -3.98
CA PHE A 70 3.28 17.73 -5.33
C PHE A 70 3.45 19.26 -5.35
N ASN A 71 2.68 19.97 -4.52
CA ASN A 71 2.72 21.43 -4.46
C ASN A 71 4.09 21.94 -4.00
N MET A 72 4.67 21.35 -2.95
CA MET A 72 6.03 21.69 -2.49
C MET A 72 7.07 21.44 -3.58
N SER A 73 6.95 20.35 -4.36
CA SER A 73 7.90 20.05 -5.44
C SER A 73 7.86 21.11 -6.55
N ILE A 74 6.67 21.57 -6.94
CA ILE A 74 6.51 22.64 -7.93
C ILE A 74 7.07 23.96 -7.40
N GLN A 75 6.67 24.35 -6.19
CA GLN A 75 7.12 25.62 -5.59
C GLN A 75 8.64 25.65 -5.42
N PHE A 76 9.22 24.54 -4.96
CA PHE A 76 10.67 24.40 -4.82
C PHE A 76 11.37 24.52 -6.18
N LEU A 77 10.85 23.86 -7.22
CA LEU A 77 11.41 23.96 -8.57
C LEU A 77 11.37 25.41 -9.08
N GLN A 78 10.22 26.09 -8.97
CA GLN A 78 10.07 27.49 -9.40
C GLN A 78 11.06 28.41 -8.66
N PHE A 79 11.19 28.21 -7.35
CA PHE A 79 12.14 28.96 -6.53
C PHE A 79 13.60 28.74 -6.97
N VAL A 80 13.99 27.48 -7.22
CA VAL A 80 15.34 27.14 -7.70
C VAL A 80 15.61 27.76 -9.07
N THR A 81 14.65 27.67 -10.01
CA THR A 81 14.82 28.25 -11.34
C THR A 81 14.97 29.78 -11.29
N GLU A 82 14.22 30.45 -10.43
CA GLU A 82 14.26 31.91 -10.29
C GLU A 82 15.59 32.39 -9.68
N ILE A 83 16.10 31.67 -8.67
CA ILE A 83 17.42 31.93 -8.09
C ILE A 83 18.52 31.74 -9.12
N GLN A 84 18.46 30.65 -9.90
CA GLN A 84 19.47 30.38 -10.91
C GLN A 84 19.47 31.46 -12.01
N LYS A 85 18.29 31.91 -12.45
CA LYS A 85 18.17 33.03 -13.41
C LYS A 85 18.85 34.30 -12.88
N ARG A 86 18.62 34.67 -11.62
CA ARG A 86 19.25 35.85 -11.00
C ARG A 86 20.77 35.70 -10.88
N ARG A 87 21.26 34.53 -10.46
CA ARG A 87 22.71 34.28 -10.34
C ARG A 87 23.42 34.33 -11.69
N ASN A 88 22.84 33.75 -12.74
CA ASN A 88 23.43 33.74 -14.08
C ASN A 88 23.54 35.16 -14.69
N ALA A 89 22.65 36.09 -14.30
CA ALA A 89 22.72 37.48 -14.75
C ALA A 89 23.88 38.26 -14.08
N GLU A 90 24.30 37.87 -12.87
CA GLU A 90 25.28 38.61 -12.07
C GLU A 90 26.70 38.00 -12.13
N VAL A 91 26.83 36.67 -12.22
CA VAL A 91 28.14 35.98 -12.17
C VAL A 91 28.15 34.76 -13.10
N ALA A 92 29.07 34.73 -14.08
CA ALA A 92 29.34 33.58 -14.95
C ALA A 92 30.15 32.50 -14.20
N GLY A 93 29.61 32.00 -13.08
CA GLY A 93 30.22 30.97 -12.23
C GLY A 93 29.50 29.63 -12.30
N PRO A 94 30.13 28.53 -11.81
CA PRO A 94 29.49 27.22 -11.73
C PRO A 94 28.25 27.23 -10.83
N ILE A 95 27.29 26.35 -11.12
CA ILE A 95 26.08 26.19 -10.31
C ILE A 95 26.47 25.62 -8.95
N ILE A 96 26.41 26.44 -7.89
CA ILE A 96 26.63 26.01 -6.51
C ILE A 96 25.26 25.88 -5.81
N PHE A 97 24.92 24.68 -5.34
CA PHE A 97 23.74 24.48 -4.50
C PHE A 97 24.01 25.04 -3.10
N GLY A 98 23.17 25.97 -2.66
CA GLY A 98 23.21 26.45 -1.29
C GLY A 98 22.60 25.46 -0.29
N PRO A 99 22.76 25.73 1.01
CA PRO A 99 22.23 24.86 2.06
C PRO A 99 20.69 24.78 2.05
N PHE A 100 20.01 25.82 1.57
CA PHE A 100 18.55 25.84 1.47
C PHE A 100 18.04 24.88 0.39
N GLU A 101 18.70 24.86 -0.77
CA GLU A 101 18.38 23.98 -1.89
C GLU A 101 18.57 22.51 -1.48
N LEU A 102 19.67 22.20 -0.78
CA LEU A 102 19.91 20.86 -0.24
C LEU A 102 18.83 20.45 0.78
N ALA A 103 18.44 21.35 1.69
CA ALA A 103 17.38 21.09 2.66
C ALA A 103 16.03 20.81 1.98
N GLY A 104 15.69 21.57 0.95
CA GLY A 104 14.47 21.35 0.16
C GLY A 104 14.46 20.01 -0.56
N ILE A 105 15.57 19.63 -1.21
CA ILE A 105 15.71 18.31 -1.86
C ILE A 105 15.54 17.18 -0.85
N LEU A 106 16.18 17.28 0.32
CA LEU A 106 16.05 16.27 1.38
C LEU A 106 14.62 16.17 1.90
N TRP A 107 13.93 17.30 2.07
CA TRP A 107 12.53 17.34 2.51
C TRP A 107 11.58 16.67 1.51
N ILE A 108 11.68 17.03 0.23
CA ILE A 108 10.88 16.43 -0.84
C ILE A 108 11.19 14.93 -0.95
N SER A 109 12.46 14.55 -0.93
CA SER A 109 12.89 13.14 -0.99
C SER A 109 12.32 12.33 0.17
N LYS A 110 12.34 12.87 1.39
CA LYS A 110 11.73 12.24 2.57
C LYS A 110 10.23 11.98 2.35
N ASN A 111 9.49 12.97 1.85
CA ASN A 111 8.05 12.83 1.62
C ASN A 111 7.74 11.79 0.54
N VAL A 112 8.51 11.79 -0.55
CA VAL A 112 8.42 10.78 -1.60
C VAL A 112 8.71 9.37 -1.07
N ILE A 113 9.75 9.20 -0.24
CA ILE A 113 10.06 7.92 0.40
C ILE A 113 8.88 7.43 1.25
N ILE A 114 8.22 8.33 2.00
CA ILE A 114 7.02 7.97 2.78
C ILE A 114 5.90 7.44 1.88
N ILE A 115 5.62 8.11 0.75
CA ILE A 115 4.61 7.67 -0.23
C ILE A 115 4.97 6.28 -0.78
N ILE A 116 6.24 6.06 -1.16
CA ILE A 116 6.72 4.77 -1.67
C ILE A 116 6.55 3.67 -0.64
N VAL A 117 7.10 3.84 0.57
CA VAL A 117 7.08 2.81 1.62
C VAL A 117 5.63 2.48 2.02
N PHE A 118 4.76 3.49 2.11
CA PHE A 118 3.35 3.27 2.38
C PHE A 118 2.68 2.44 1.27
N SER A 119 2.87 2.84 0.01
CA SER A 119 2.28 2.16 -1.16
C SER A 119 2.77 0.71 -1.28
N THR A 120 4.07 0.47 -1.08
CA THR A 120 4.65 -0.88 -1.04
C THR A 120 4.08 -1.72 0.11
N SER A 121 3.80 -1.11 1.27
CA SER A 121 3.19 -1.82 2.39
C SER A 121 1.76 -2.27 2.07
N CYS A 122 0.97 -1.41 1.40
CA CYS A 122 -0.35 -1.76 0.89
C CYS A 122 -0.26 -2.90 -0.14
N GLU A 123 0.68 -2.82 -1.08
CA GLU A 123 0.89 -3.86 -2.09
C GLU A 123 1.19 -5.23 -1.47
N LYS A 124 2.08 -5.28 -0.48
CA LYS A 124 2.38 -6.52 0.27
C LYS A 124 1.13 -7.10 0.95
N LEU A 125 0.26 -6.25 1.48
CA LEU A 125 -1.01 -6.68 2.07
C LEU A 125 -1.94 -7.26 1.00
N TYR A 126 -2.03 -6.62 -0.17
CA TYR A 126 -2.87 -7.10 -1.27
C TYR A 126 -2.40 -8.45 -1.81
N ILE A 127 -1.09 -8.62 -1.98
CA ILE A 127 -0.47 -9.89 -2.35
C ILE A 127 -0.79 -10.96 -1.29
N SER A 128 -0.69 -10.63 0.01
CA SER A 128 -0.99 -11.57 1.09
C SER A 128 -2.45 -12.05 1.05
N ILE A 129 -3.40 -11.16 0.80
CA ILE A 129 -4.82 -11.52 0.66
C ILE A 129 -5.08 -12.35 -0.59
N ASN A 130 -4.42 -12.01 -1.71
CA ASN A 130 -4.50 -12.82 -2.92
C ASN A 130 -3.96 -14.24 -2.71
N ASN A 131 -2.85 -14.38 -1.98
CA ASN A 131 -2.28 -15.66 -1.60
C ASN A 131 -3.22 -16.47 -0.71
N ILE A 132 -3.92 -15.83 0.22
CA ILE A 132 -4.97 -16.47 1.04
C ILE A 132 -6.10 -16.99 0.15
N ASN A 133 -6.58 -16.20 -0.82
CA ASN A 133 -7.62 -16.65 -1.75
C ASN A 133 -7.17 -17.85 -2.58
N ALA A 134 -5.93 -17.83 -3.09
CA ALA A 134 -5.33 -18.93 -3.83
C ALA A 134 -5.20 -20.18 -2.96
N LEU A 135 -4.75 -20.02 -1.71
CA LEU A 135 -4.65 -21.10 -0.73
C LEU A 135 -6.02 -21.71 -0.43
N CYS A 136 -7.03 -20.90 -0.11
CA CYS A 136 -8.40 -21.38 0.13
C CYS A 136 -8.98 -22.08 -1.10
N CYS A 137 -8.64 -21.62 -2.32
CA CYS A 137 -9.05 -22.29 -3.57
C CYS A 137 -8.40 -23.66 -3.71
N TRP A 138 -7.11 -23.75 -3.42
CA TRP A 138 -6.37 -25.00 -3.45
C TRP A 138 -6.88 -25.99 -2.39
N LEU A 139 -7.04 -25.54 -1.14
CA LEU A 139 -7.59 -26.35 -0.05
C LEU A 139 -9.01 -26.82 -0.33
N LEU A 140 -9.86 -25.97 -0.91
CA LEU A 140 -11.22 -26.35 -1.30
C LEU A 140 -11.23 -27.48 -2.35
N LYS A 141 -10.22 -27.55 -3.22
CA LYS A 141 -10.07 -28.62 -4.22
C LYS A 141 -9.47 -29.90 -3.63
N SER A 142 -8.53 -29.79 -2.70
CA SER A 142 -7.87 -30.95 -2.09
C SER A 142 -8.69 -31.60 -0.97
N THR A 143 -9.45 -30.81 -0.21
CA THR A 143 -10.20 -31.29 0.95
C THR A 143 -11.57 -31.84 0.52
N GLN A 144 -11.65 -33.15 0.27
CA GLN A 144 -12.92 -33.84 -0.02
C GLN A 144 -13.77 -34.08 1.26
N SER A 145 -13.15 -34.10 2.43
CA SER A 145 -13.68 -34.76 3.64
C SER A 145 -14.82 -34.01 4.36
N THR A 146 -14.64 -32.75 4.78
CA THR A 146 -15.57 -32.14 5.77
C THR A 146 -16.39 -30.97 5.21
N VAL A 147 -17.70 -30.97 5.51
CA VAL A 147 -18.63 -29.90 5.08
C VAL A 147 -18.24 -28.56 5.72
N GLN A 148 -17.74 -28.60 6.96
CA GLN A 148 -17.38 -27.42 7.73
C GLN A 148 -16.15 -26.70 7.14
N ALA A 149 -15.07 -27.43 6.81
CA ALA A 149 -13.90 -26.85 6.14
C ALA A 149 -14.25 -26.22 4.78
N LYS A 150 -15.06 -26.92 3.97
CA LYS A 150 -15.54 -26.37 2.69
C LYS A 150 -16.32 -25.07 2.88
N ARG A 151 -17.18 -24.99 3.90
CA ARG A 151 -17.93 -23.78 4.24
C ARG A 151 -16.99 -22.65 4.68
N PHE A 152 -16.01 -22.95 5.53
CA PHE A 152 -15.00 -22.00 5.98
C PHE A 152 -14.23 -21.38 4.80
N TYR A 153 -13.63 -22.19 3.93
CA TYR A 153 -12.86 -21.68 2.78
C TYR A 153 -13.72 -20.85 1.82
N LYS A 154 -14.95 -21.29 1.54
CA LYS A 154 -15.90 -20.53 0.71
C LYS A 154 -16.28 -19.19 1.34
N ASN A 155 -16.47 -19.15 2.66
CA ASN A 155 -16.78 -17.92 3.37
C ASN A 155 -15.63 -16.92 3.30
N ILE A 156 -14.38 -17.37 3.49
CA ILE A 156 -13.19 -16.51 3.33
C ILE A 156 -13.10 -15.97 1.90
N GLN A 157 -13.25 -16.81 0.88
CA GLN A 157 -13.24 -16.37 -0.52
C GLN A 157 -14.34 -15.36 -0.82
N ARG A 158 -15.57 -15.60 -0.32
CA ARG A 158 -16.70 -14.69 -0.49
C ARG A 158 -16.43 -13.36 0.21
N LEU A 159 -15.89 -13.40 1.43
CA LEU A 159 -15.54 -12.23 2.20
C LEU A 159 -14.50 -11.38 1.46
N ASN A 160 -13.47 -12.01 0.90
CA ASN A 160 -12.48 -11.30 0.10
C ASN A 160 -13.07 -10.75 -1.19
N ARG A 161 -13.92 -11.51 -1.89
CA ARG A 161 -14.54 -11.01 -3.12
C ARG A 161 -15.46 -9.81 -2.88
N VAL A 162 -16.27 -9.85 -1.82
CA VAL A 162 -17.33 -8.87 -1.58
C VAL A 162 -16.83 -7.67 -0.76
N ALA A 163 -15.98 -7.92 0.23
CA ALA A 163 -15.67 -6.92 1.25
C ALA A 163 -14.21 -6.48 1.22
N PHE A 164 -13.36 -7.11 0.39
CA PHE A 164 -12.01 -6.61 0.16
C PHE A 164 -11.98 -5.70 -1.06
N HIS A 165 -11.92 -4.40 -0.79
CA HIS A 165 -11.65 -3.38 -1.79
C HIS A 165 -10.29 -2.76 -1.49
N LYS A 166 -9.40 -2.74 -2.49
CA LYS A 166 -8.13 -2.02 -2.41
C LYS A 166 -8.38 -0.59 -1.89
N MET A 167 -7.43 -0.06 -1.13
CA MET A 167 -7.50 1.33 -0.67
C MET A 167 -7.46 2.24 -1.89
N SER A 168 -8.37 3.20 -1.97
CA SER A 168 -8.35 4.25 -2.98
C SER A 168 -8.18 5.60 -2.29
N ALA A 169 -7.33 6.46 -2.85
CA ALA A 169 -7.21 7.85 -2.44
C ALA A 169 -8.40 8.62 -3.05
N CYS A 170 -9.46 8.82 -2.26
CA CYS A 170 -10.69 9.51 -2.67
C CYS A 170 -11.30 9.03 -3.99
N HIS A 171 -11.21 7.73 -4.28
CA HIS A 171 -11.68 7.11 -5.54
C HIS A 171 -10.96 7.59 -6.82
N ILE A 172 -9.92 8.41 -6.71
CA ILE A 172 -9.17 8.95 -7.86
C ILE A 172 -8.12 7.94 -8.30
N SER A 173 -7.30 7.46 -7.35
CA SER A 173 -6.25 6.48 -7.62
C SER A 173 -6.26 5.36 -6.58
N THR A 174 -5.92 4.15 -7.00
CA THR A 174 -5.73 3.03 -6.08
C THR A 174 -4.39 3.20 -5.37
N VAL A 175 -4.38 3.06 -4.05
CA VAL A 175 -3.14 3.08 -3.26
C VAL A 175 -2.51 1.71 -3.31
N ASP A 176 -1.74 1.49 -4.36
CA ASP A 176 -0.94 0.30 -4.62
C ASP A 176 0.44 0.68 -5.16
N GLY A 177 1.23 -0.31 -5.59
CA GLY A 177 2.57 -0.07 -6.11
C GLY A 177 2.65 0.87 -7.32
N HIS A 178 1.54 1.15 -8.00
CA HIS A 178 1.47 2.04 -9.16
C HIS A 178 1.38 3.53 -8.76
N LEU A 179 0.87 3.82 -7.56
CA LEU A 179 0.65 5.20 -7.11
C LEU A 179 1.92 6.08 -7.13
N PRO A 180 3.09 5.62 -6.62
CA PRO A 180 4.31 6.41 -6.70
C PRO A 180 4.76 6.64 -8.14
N GLN A 181 4.54 5.68 -9.04
CA GLN A 181 4.91 5.78 -10.44
C GLN A 181 4.07 6.86 -11.16
N GLU A 182 2.75 6.85 -10.96
CA GLU A 182 1.86 7.91 -11.47
C GLU A 182 2.24 9.28 -10.92
N PHE A 183 2.55 9.35 -9.62
CA PHE A 183 2.99 10.58 -8.98
C PHE A 183 4.26 11.14 -9.63
N PHE A 184 5.29 10.32 -9.83
CA PHE A 184 6.52 10.75 -10.49
C PHE A 184 6.26 11.21 -11.93
N TYR A 185 5.46 10.45 -12.68
CA TYR A 185 5.09 10.83 -14.04
C TYR A 185 4.47 12.22 -14.07
N PHE A 186 3.53 12.50 -13.17
CA PHE A 186 2.88 13.81 -13.09
C PHE A 186 3.84 14.93 -12.69
N VAL A 187 4.72 14.69 -11.70
CA VAL A 187 5.76 15.67 -11.30
C VAL A 187 6.72 15.97 -12.46
N PHE A 188 7.23 14.94 -13.14
CA PHE A 188 8.15 15.10 -14.27
C PHE A 188 7.50 15.82 -15.44
N ALA A 189 6.25 15.50 -15.78
CA ALA A 189 5.52 16.18 -16.85
C ALA A 189 5.37 17.68 -16.57
N ASN A 190 4.98 18.04 -15.34
CA ASN A 190 4.87 19.45 -14.93
C ASN A 190 6.25 20.14 -14.89
N LEU A 191 7.29 19.43 -14.44
CA LEU A 191 8.65 19.94 -14.43
C LEU A 191 9.15 20.28 -15.85
N ILE A 192 8.90 19.40 -16.83
CA ILE A 192 9.27 19.66 -18.23
C ILE A 192 8.56 20.91 -18.75
N VAL A 193 7.25 21.04 -18.52
CA VAL A 193 6.47 22.20 -18.96
C VAL A 193 6.98 23.49 -18.31
N LEU A 194 7.25 23.47 -16.99
CA LEU A 194 7.80 24.63 -16.28
C LEU A 194 9.19 25.02 -16.79
N LEU A 195 10.04 24.04 -17.12
CA LEU A 195 11.34 24.33 -17.73
C LEU A 195 11.18 24.91 -19.14
N GLN A 196 10.28 24.37 -19.95
CA GLN A 196 9.99 24.91 -21.29
C GLN A 196 9.58 26.38 -21.23
N PHE A 197 8.61 26.74 -20.39
CA PHE A 197 8.20 28.16 -20.23
C PHE A 197 9.28 29.07 -19.66
N ASN A 198 10.29 28.52 -18.99
CA ASN A 198 11.37 29.31 -18.40
C ASN A 198 12.53 29.56 -19.35
N PHE A 199 12.73 28.70 -20.37
CA PHE A 199 13.88 28.73 -21.27
C PHE A 199 13.54 28.95 -22.75
N LEU A 200 12.31 28.66 -23.19
CA LEU A 200 11.75 29.17 -24.45
C LEU A 200 11.12 30.54 -24.23
#